data_AF-A0A2P5BX33-F1
#
_entry.id   AF-A0A2P5BX33-F1
#
_cell.length_a   1.000
_cell.length_b   1.000
_cell.length_c   1.000
_cell.angle_alpha   90.00
_cell.angle_beta   90.00
_cell.angle_gamma   90.00
#
_symmetry.space_group_name_H-M   'P 1'
#
loop_
_entity.id
_entity.type
_entity.pdbx_description
1 polymer ?
#
loop_
_entity_poly.entity_id
_entity_poly.type
_entity_poly.pdbx_seq_one_letter_code
_entity_poly.pdbx_strand_id
1 'polypeptide(L)'
;MPNPSESKKVNPFNLSDKEIIDIIYEYHGEPDGSFDEDSLFIIVRNILTRSTQIVDEVMLPLSCCKALVAETAHDTTVEILKKLKEYKWQAKAVMTLASFAMEFGDFSLLVDLDHSKKQDQLTRSLGILKGASSLISATTPDLLSQKQRRDEVVKLNELIKKTLEVMKIIIAIEERASYDPSAMSEIPTSAYVYWIINTVTACATKIAILTSNEGVALEALYSLYDGKVEGIKRKVAKDLEHFLQVEEEHKRFTELLQLSSDPKRVTEFLKSLLLTRDSKDTKIIDASDDISYKTVEINAVTEKKRLLIILSRPEISEADIDIIRPIQIEKIKEEKLDKDYGIVWMPIAEEKRQEYENAQKDFGGWVKSTKKIQWYSTARFVSEAPVIHFLKEKWYFKSDPIVVVLNVALGIVENLNAFYTIRLWRLDAFPYDEETEKNKFNEMTWVHTLFKDSTDFSPKWVRSRYHYQNFISMLL
;
A
#
# COMPACT_ATOMS: atom_id res chain seq x y z
N MET A 1 -25.20 -48.21 23.82
CA MET A 1 -24.46 -47.01 24.26
C MET A 1 -23.23 -46.89 23.35
N PRO A 2 -23.06 -45.81 22.58
CA PRO A 2 -21.83 -45.60 21.83
C PRO A 2 -20.73 -45.01 22.74
N ASN A 3 -19.49 -45.44 22.51
CA ASN A 3 -18.29 -45.00 23.22
C ASN A 3 -18.06 -43.49 23.12
N PRO A 4 -17.68 -42.80 24.21
CA PRO A 4 -17.24 -41.41 24.16
C PRO A 4 -15.70 -41.33 24.15
N SER A 5 -15.09 -41.17 22.96
CA SER A 5 -13.80 -40.50 22.70
C SER A 5 -13.11 -41.04 21.43
N GLU A 6 -13.62 -40.70 20.26
CA GLU A 6 -12.77 -40.57 19.08
C GLU A 6 -12.92 -39.12 18.61
N SER A 7 -12.07 -38.24 19.13
CA SER A 7 -11.84 -36.94 18.49
C SER A 7 -11.36 -37.25 17.07
N LYS A 8 -12.18 -36.94 16.06
CA LYS A 8 -11.78 -37.01 14.65
C LYS A 8 -10.44 -36.30 14.51
N LYS A 9 -9.39 -37.05 14.18
CA LYS A 9 -8.07 -36.45 13.98
C LYS A 9 -8.12 -35.52 12.77
N VAL A 10 -7.68 -34.28 12.95
CA VAL A 10 -7.78 -33.23 11.94
C VAL A 10 -6.45 -33.12 11.21
N ASN A 11 -6.48 -33.34 9.90
CA ASN A 11 -5.33 -33.05 9.03
C ASN A 11 -5.48 -31.65 8.43
N PRO A 12 -4.64 -30.67 8.82
CA PRO A 12 -4.80 -29.28 8.39
C PRO A 12 -4.55 -29.04 6.89
N PHE A 13 -3.86 -29.96 6.21
CA PHE A 13 -3.63 -29.85 4.76
C PHE A 13 -4.89 -30.10 3.92
N ASN A 14 -5.95 -30.64 4.52
CA ASN A 14 -7.23 -30.88 3.86
C ASN A 14 -8.25 -29.76 4.14
N LEU A 15 -7.86 -28.71 4.88
CA LEU A 15 -8.74 -27.62 5.28
C LEU A 15 -8.48 -26.36 4.46
N SER A 16 -9.54 -25.63 4.15
CA SER A 16 -9.46 -24.26 3.63
C SER A 16 -9.07 -23.27 4.72
N ASP A 17 -8.59 -22.09 4.31
CA ASP A 17 -8.23 -21.02 5.26
C ASP A 17 -9.45 -20.61 6.13
N LYS A 18 -10.68 -20.70 5.58
CA LYS A 18 -11.93 -20.44 6.31
C LYS A 18 -12.23 -21.51 7.38
N GLU A 19 -12.09 -22.78 7.04
CA GLU A 19 -12.31 -23.86 8.02
C GLU A 19 -11.28 -23.81 9.15
N ILE A 20 -10.04 -23.45 8.84
CA ILE A 20 -9.00 -23.21 9.85
C ILE A 20 -9.39 -22.07 10.77
N ILE A 21 -9.84 -20.95 10.20
CA ILE A 21 -10.36 -19.78 10.92
C ILE A 21 -11.46 -20.21 11.90
N ASP A 22 -12.47 -20.93 11.43
CA ASP A 22 -13.60 -21.35 12.27
C ASP A 22 -13.15 -22.21 13.46
N ILE A 23 -12.15 -23.08 13.27
CA ILE A 23 -11.58 -23.91 14.35
C ILE A 23 -10.82 -23.06 15.38
N ILE A 24 -9.98 -22.12 14.94
CA ILE A 24 -9.08 -21.39 15.86
C ILE A 24 -9.77 -20.23 16.58
N TYR A 25 -10.85 -19.68 16.03
CA TYR A 25 -11.59 -18.57 16.64
C TYR A 25 -12.32 -18.98 17.93
N GLU A 26 -12.64 -20.26 18.13
CA GLU A 26 -13.13 -20.80 19.41
C GLU A 26 -12.17 -20.49 20.57
N TYR A 27 -10.87 -20.32 20.26
CA TYR A 27 -9.80 -20.13 21.23
C TYR A 27 -9.26 -18.68 21.27
N HIS A 28 -9.91 -17.74 20.58
CA HIS A 28 -9.53 -16.32 20.59
C HIS A 28 -10.41 -15.54 21.57
N GLY A 29 -9.81 -14.96 22.63
CA GLY A 29 -10.50 -14.04 23.54
C GLY A 29 -10.41 -12.58 23.06
N GLU A 30 -11.33 -11.70 23.50
CA GLU A 30 -11.16 -10.25 23.29
C GLU A 30 -9.87 -9.79 23.99
N PRO A 31 -8.96 -9.08 23.29
CA PRO A 31 -7.69 -8.67 23.89
C PRO A 31 -7.94 -7.60 24.97
N ASP A 32 -7.77 -7.98 26.24
CA ASP A 32 -7.79 -7.06 27.38
C ASP A 32 -6.40 -6.45 27.57
N GLY A 33 -6.25 -5.16 27.25
CA GLY A 33 -5.06 -4.37 27.56
C GLY A 33 -4.10 -4.13 26.40
N SER A 34 -3.80 -2.85 26.15
CA SER A 34 -2.79 -2.39 25.20
C SER A 34 -1.41 -2.95 25.55
N PHE A 35 -0.95 -3.91 24.76
CA PHE A 35 0.42 -4.41 24.83
C PHE A 35 1.32 -3.48 24.01
N ASP A 36 2.32 -2.86 24.66
CA ASP A 36 3.29 -1.98 24.02
C ASP A 36 4.29 -2.81 23.20
N GLU A 37 4.05 -2.89 21.91
CA GLU A 37 4.83 -3.66 20.93
C GLU A 37 6.27 -3.10 20.80
N ASP A 38 6.48 -1.79 21.04
CA ASP A 38 7.81 -1.15 21.02
C ASP A 38 8.64 -1.51 22.26
N SER A 39 7.99 -1.76 23.39
CA SER A 39 8.66 -2.31 24.58
C SER A 39 9.20 -3.70 24.35
N LEU A 40 8.65 -4.51 23.42
CA LEU A 40 9.15 -5.87 23.18
C LEU A 40 10.59 -5.86 22.60
N PHE A 41 10.96 -4.85 21.81
CA PHE A 41 12.31 -4.74 21.24
C PHE A 41 13.38 -4.36 22.29
N ILE A 42 12.99 -3.55 23.29
CA ILE A 42 13.82 -3.27 24.48
C ILE A 42 13.79 -4.45 25.46
N ILE A 43 12.66 -5.15 25.54
CA ILE A 43 12.48 -6.37 26.31
C ILE A 43 13.31 -7.50 25.70
N VAL A 44 13.55 -7.61 24.39
CA VAL A 44 14.52 -8.60 23.80
C VAL A 44 15.92 -8.45 24.41
N ARG A 45 16.33 -7.23 24.78
CA ARG A 45 17.58 -6.97 25.50
C ARG A 45 17.49 -7.27 27.01
N ASN A 46 16.31 -7.17 27.61
CA ASN A 46 16.04 -7.52 29.02
C ASN A 46 15.52 -8.98 29.22
N ILE A 47 15.22 -9.68 28.12
CA ILE A 47 14.65 -11.04 27.98
C ILE A 47 15.67 -12.07 28.44
N LEU A 48 16.96 -11.76 28.32
CA LEU A 48 18.04 -12.53 28.93
C LEU A 48 17.89 -12.66 30.47
N THR A 49 17.03 -11.88 31.12
CA THR A 49 16.85 -11.93 32.59
C THR A 49 15.41 -12.20 33.06
N ARG A 50 14.37 -12.08 32.21
CA ARG A 50 12.96 -12.33 32.60
C ARG A 50 12.19 -13.38 31.76
N SER A 51 12.80 -14.02 30.76
CA SER A 51 12.13 -14.99 29.87
C SER A 51 11.83 -16.39 30.44
N THR A 52 12.15 -16.69 31.69
CA THR A 52 12.11 -18.08 32.18
C THR A 52 10.72 -18.61 32.53
N GLN A 53 9.66 -17.80 32.66
CA GLN A 53 8.34 -18.31 33.07
C GLN A 53 7.35 -18.54 31.90
N ILE A 54 7.37 -17.67 30.88
CA ILE A 54 6.43 -17.76 29.73
C ILE A 54 6.96 -18.71 28.64
N VAL A 55 8.29 -18.78 28.49
CA VAL A 55 8.93 -19.71 27.56
C VAL A 55 8.69 -21.14 28.02
N ASP A 56 8.73 -21.43 29.32
CA ASP A 56 8.44 -22.75 29.88
C ASP A 56 7.03 -23.26 29.51
N GLU A 57 6.03 -22.36 29.42
CA GLU A 57 4.65 -22.75 29.03
C GLU A 57 4.52 -23.18 27.57
N VAL A 58 5.30 -22.61 26.66
CA VAL A 58 5.28 -22.94 25.21
C VAL A 58 6.30 -24.04 24.88
N MET A 59 7.39 -24.11 25.64
CA MET A 59 8.48 -25.08 25.48
C MET A 59 8.02 -26.52 25.79
N LEU A 60 7.17 -26.70 26.81
CA LEU A 60 6.62 -28.01 27.18
C LEU A 60 5.85 -28.70 26.02
N PRO A 61 4.89 -28.06 25.34
CA PRO A 61 4.25 -28.61 24.14
C PRO A 61 5.22 -28.87 22.98
N LEU A 62 6.18 -27.97 22.74
CA LEU A 62 7.15 -28.12 21.64
C LEU A 62 8.11 -29.31 21.82
N SER A 63 8.39 -29.72 23.06
CA SER A 63 9.37 -30.75 23.42
C SER A 63 8.76 -32.17 23.56
N CYS A 64 7.43 -32.33 23.53
CA CYS A 64 6.76 -33.60 23.91
C CYS A 64 6.34 -34.52 22.74
N CYS A 65 6.56 -34.12 21.49
CA CYS A 65 6.04 -34.86 20.33
C CYS A 65 6.89 -36.09 19.95
N LYS A 66 6.33 -37.28 20.13
CA LYS A 66 6.98 -38.58 19.80
C LYS A 66 6.71 -39.10 18.38
N ALA A 67 5.81 -38.47 17.63
CA ALA A 67 5.45 -38.89 16.27
C ALA A 67 5.15 -37.70 15.35
N LEU A 68 5.83 -37.66 14.19
CA LEU A 68 5.65 -36.60 13.20
C LEU A 68 4.52 -36.95 12.21
N VAL A 69 3.30 -36.63 12.62
CA VAL A 69 2.09 -36.69 11.77
C VAL A 69 1.44 -35.31 11.79
N ALA A 70 0.82 -34.88 10.68
CA ALA A 70 0.20 -33.55 10.57
C ALA A 70 -0.84 -33.27 11.68
N GLU A 71 -1.52 -34.32 12.14
CA GLU A 71 -2.49 -34.29 13.24
C GLU A 71 -1.83 -33.90 14.57
N THR A 72 -0.67 -34.48 14.92
CA THR A 72 0.07 -34.14 16.16
C THR A 72 0.53 -32.68 16.16
N ALA A 73 0.97 -32.17 15.00
CA ALA A 73 1.37 -30.77 14.85
C ALA A 73 0.16 -29.83 15.00
N HIS A 74 -0.99 -30.21 14.44
CA HIS A 74 -2.25 -29.48 14.62
C HIS A 74 -2.66 -29.41 16.10
N ASP A 75 -2.71 -30.54 16.80
CA ASP A 75 -3.13 -30.60 18.21
C ASP A 75 -2.24 -29.70 19.09
N THR A 76 -0.91 -29.80 18.89
CA THR A 76 0.07 -28.98 19.61
C THR A 76 -0.08 -27.48 19.27
N THR A 77 -0.39 -27.15 18.01
CA THR A 77 -0.68 -25.77 17.59
C THR A 77 -1.89 -25.22 18.32
N VAL A 78 -2.97 -26.01 18.41
CA VAL A 78 -4.19 -25.63 19.12
C VAL A 78 -3.91 -25.43 20.62
N GLU A 79 -3.08 -26.29 21.24
CA GLU A 79 -2.65 -26.10 22.62
C GLU A 79 -1.88 -24.79 22.84
N ILE A 80 -0.93 -24.47 21.94
CA ILE A 80 -0.19 -23.19 21.99
C ILE A 80 -1.16 -22.01 21.87
N LEU A 81 -2.11 -22.07 20.92
CA LEU A 81 -3.11 -21.02 20.73
C LEU A 81 -4.03 -20.84 21.95
N LYS A 82 -4.42 -21.93 22.61
CA LYS A 82 -5.20 -21.91 23.85
C LYS A 82 -4.44 -21.24 25.00
N LYS A 83 -3.14 -21.53 25.15
CA LYS A 83 -2.30 -20.90 26.19
C LYS A 83 -2.12 -19.41 25.92
N LEU A 84 -1.99 -19.02 24.66
CA LEU A 84 -1.77 -17.63 24.27
C LEU A 84 -3.08 -16.88 23.97
N LYS A 85 -4.25 -17.38 24.36
CA LYS A 85 -5.58 -16.89 23.92
C LYS A 85 -5.78 -15.37 24.03
N GLU A 86 -5.20 -14.74 25.06
CA GLU A 86 -5.34 -13.31 25.40
C GLU A 86 -4.50 -12.38 24.52
N TYR A 87 -3.56 -12.93 23.75
CA TYR A 87 -2.68 -12.17 22.88
C TYR A 87 -3.26 -11.98 21.47
N LYS A 88 -2.89 -10.87 20.82
CA LYS A 88 -3.13 -10.67 19.38
C LYS A 88 -2.49 -11.80 18.57
N TRP A 89 -3.01 -12.06 17.37
CA TRP A 89 -2.52 -13.14 16.49
C TRP A 89 -1.01 -13.08 16.23
N GLN A 90 -0.48 -11.90 16.01
CA GLN A 90 0.90 -11.67 15.65
C GLN A 90 1.83 -11.92 16.83
N ALA A 91 1.42 -11.49 18.03
CA ALA A 91 2.12 -11.82 19.27
C ALA A 91 2.19 -13.35 19.49
N LYS A 92 1.10 -14.09 19.21
CA LYS A 92 1.09 -15.56 19.29
C LYS A 92 2.17 -16.20 18.40
N ALA A 93 2.28 -15.75 17.15
CA ALA A 93 3.30 -16.24 16.22
C ALA A 93 4.72 -15.85 16.65
N VAL A 94 4.96 -14.59 17.03
CA VAL A 94 6.28 -14.10 17.47
C VAL A 94 6.75 -14.84 18.73
N MET A 95 5.88 -15.05 19.72
CA MET A 95 6.20 -15.79 20.93
C MET A 95 6.54 -17.26 20.64
N THR A 96 5.84 -17.90 19.70
CA THR A 96 6.14 -19.27 19.27
C THR A 96 7.50 -19.35 18.57
N LEU A 97 7.78 -18.44 17.64
CA LEU A 97 9.07 -18.37 16.94
C LEU A 97 10.23 -18.09 17.92
N ALA A 98 10.04 -17.22 18.90
CA ALA A 98 11.02 -16.94 19.93
C ALA A 98 11.26 -18.16 20.83
N SER A 99 10.20 -18.87 21.24
CA SER A 99 10.30 -20.10 22.03
C SER A 99 11.06 -21.20 21.27
N PHE A 100 10.78 -21.34 19.97
CA PHE A 100 11.52 -22.24 19.10
C PHE A 100 13.00 -21.87 19.00
N ALA A 101 13.32 -20.58 18.82
CA ALA A 101 14.70 -20.12 18.75
C ALA A 101 15.45 -20.34 20.07
N MET A 102 14.79 -20.20 21.21
CA MET A 102 15.40 -20.45 22.53
C MET A 102 15.72 -21.93 22.75
N GLU A 103 14.81 -22.82 22.37
CA GLU A 103 15.00 -24.27 22.57
C GLU A 103 15.94 -24.88 21.51
N PHE A 104 15.73 -24.51 20.25
CA PHE A 104 16.38 -25.17 19.11
C PHE A 104 17.43 -24.32 18.38
N GLY A 105 17.61 -23.04 18.74
CA GLY A 105 18.52 -22.13 18.03
C GLY A 105 19.98 -22.57 18.02
N ASP A 106 20.43 -23.23 19.08
CA ASP A 106 21.80 -23.77 19.18
C ASP A 106 22.04 -24.96 18.23
N PHE A 107 21.00 -25.68 17.80
CA PHE A 107 21.17 -26.77 16.83
C PHE A 107 21.51 -26.25 15.43
N SER A 108 21.17 -25.00 15.12
CA SER A 108 21.61 -24.34 13.87
C SER A 108 23.13 -24.14 13.87
N LEU A 109 23.72 -23.79 15.02
CA LEU A 109 25.18 -23.62 15.18
C LEU A 109 25.95 -24.94 15.02
N LEU A 110 25.34 -26.07 15.35
CA LEU A 110 25.97 -27.39 15.25
C LEU A 110 26.17 -27.87 13.80
N VAL A 111 25.43 -27.30 12.83
CA VAL A 111 25.53 -27.63 11.40
C VAL A 111 26.61 -26.80 10.69
N ASP A 112 26.83 -25.55 11.10
CA ASP A 112 27.77 -24.62 10.45
C ASP A 112 29.25 -24.87 10.81
N LEU A 113 29.54 -25.61 11.89
CA LEU A 113 30.90 -25.72 12.43
C LEU A 113 31.78 -26.81 11.79
N ASP A 114 31.25 -27.68 10.93
CA ASP A 114 32.03 -28.78 10.30
C ASP A 114 32.70 -28.38 8.97
N HIS A 115 32.45 -27.17 8.46
CA HIS A 115 33.26 -26.61 7.36
C HIS A 115 34.67 -26.18 7.84
N SER A 116 34.87 -26.01 9.15
CA SER A 116 36.20 -25.76 9.73
C SER A 116 36.66 -27.03 10.46
N LYS A 117 37.83 -27.58 10.10
CA LYS A 117 38.40 -28.82 10.65
C LYS A 117 38.80 -28.76 12.15
N LYS A 118 38.18 -27.90 12.98
CA LYS A 118 38.43 -27.80 14.41
C LYS A 118 37.15 -28.07 15.19
N GLN A 119 36.99 -29.33 15.59
CA GLN A 119 35.99 -29.74 16.56
C GLN A 119 36.39 -29.18 17.93
N ASP A 120 35.81 -28.05 18.33
CA ASP A 120 36.03 -27.50 19.67
C ASP A 120 35.39 -28.43 20.72
N GLN A 121 36.17 -28.83 21.71
CA GLN A 121 35.78 -29.82 22.73
C GLN A 121 34.58 -29.35 23.58
N LEU A 122 34.38 -28.04 23.67
CA LEU A 122 33.24 -27.41 24.32
C LEU A 122 31.95 -27.55 23.50
N THR A 123 32.02 -27.40 22.18
CA THR A 123 30.87 -27.59 21.28
C THR A 123 30.41 -29.04 21.24
N ARG A 124 31.36 -29.99 21.28
CA ARG A 124 31.05 -31.42 21.48
C ARG A 124 30.33 -31.67 22.80
N SER A 125 30.85 -31.11 23.90
CA SER A 125 30.25 -31.26 25.22
C SER A 125 28.87 -30.61 25.31
N LEU A 126 28.68 -29.42 24.73
CA LEU A 126 27.39 -28.71 24.69
C LEU A 126 26.35 -29.46 23.86
N GLY A 127 26.75 -29.98 22.70
CA GLY A 127 25.87 -30.79 21.88
C GLY A 127 25.54 -32.14 22.51
N ILE A 128 26.46 -32.78 23.25
CA ILE A 128 26.14 -33.97 24.05
C ILE A 128 25.15 -33.61 25.17
N LEU A 129 25.37 -32.49 25.86
CA LEU A 129 24.54 -32.02 26.98
C LEU A 129 23.10 -31.67 26.54
N LYS A 130 22.93 -31.11 25.32
CA LYS A 130 21.62 -30.80 24.71
C LYS A 130 21.01 -31.96 23.92
N GLY A 131 21.57 -33.17 23.98
CA GLY A 131 21.01 -34.35 23.30
C GLY A 131 21.34 -34.48 21.81
N ALA A 132 22.17 -33.60 21.24
CA ALA A 132 22.71 -33.69 19.88
C ALA A 132 23.85 -34.71 19.71
N SER A 133 24.06 -35.61 20.69
CA SER A 133 25.15 -36.60 20.65
C SER A 133 25.11 -37.46 19.37
N SER A 134 23.91 -37.76 18.88
CA SER A 134 23.65 -38.50 17.63
C SER A 134 24.04 -37.74 16.36
N LEU A 135 24.15 -36.39 16.41
CA LEU A 135 24.59 -35.54 15.30
C LEU A 135 26.13 -35.33 15.28
N ILE A 136 26.80 -35.56 16.42
CA ILE A 136 28.19 -35.14 16.68
C ILE A 136 29.17 -36.32 16.83
N SER A 137 28.76 -37.47 17.36
CA SER A 137 29.70 -38.54 17.69
C SER A 137 30.14 -39.36 16.46
N ALA A 138 31.44 -39.30 16.14
CA ALA A 138 32.08 -39.99 15.01
C ALA A 138 32.33 -41.51 15.22
N THR A 139 31.72 -42.13 16.22
CA THR A 139 32.06 -43.52 16.60
C THR A 139 31.32 -44.60 15.77
N THR A 140 30.47 -44.19 14.80
CA THR A 140 29.74 -44.98 13.76
C THR A 140 28.78 -46.10 14.25
N PRO A 141 27.57 -46.18 13.67
CA PRO A 141 27.36 -46.86 12.38
C PRO A 141 26.72 -45.93 11.32
N ASP A 142 27.32 -45.95 10.12
CA ASP A 142 26.87 -45.33 8.87
C ASP A 142 26.95 -43.79 8.75
N LEU A 143 28.07 -43.29 8.18
CA LEU A 143 28.30 -41.89 7.81
C LEU A 143 27.20 -41.33 6.89
N LEU A 144 26.54 -42.19 6.09
CA LEU A 144 25.43 -41.79 5.23
C LEU A 144 24.22 -41.34 6.05
N SER A 145 23.92 -42.03 7.16
CA SER A 145 22.81 -41.68 8.06
C SER A 145 23.06 -40.37 8.80
N GLN A 146 24.30 -40.07 9.18
CA GLN A 146 24.67 -38.81 9.83
C GLN A 146 24.62 -37.63 8.86
N LYS A 147 25.13 -37.81 7.64
CA LYS A 147 25.03 -36.80 6.57
C LYS A 147 23.56 -36.50 6.26
N GLN A 148 22.73 -37.53 6.12
CA GLN A 148 21.29 -37.38 5.87
C GLN A 148 20.58 -36.63 7.00
N ARG A 149 20.90 -36.90 8.28
CA ARG A 149 20.35 -36.12 9.42
C ARG A 149 20.74 -34.65 9.35
N ARG A 150 21.98 -34.33 8.97
CA ARG A 150 22.44 -32.94 8.80
C ARG A 150 21.74 -32.24 7.64
N ASP A 151 21.63 -32.90 6.50
CA ASP A 151 20.91 -32.36 5.33
C ASP A 151 19.44 -32.06 5.69
N GLU A 152 18.80 -32.90 6.51
CA GLU A 152 17.45 -32.65 7.03
C GLU A 152 17.40 -31.43 7.97
N VAL A 153 18.38 -31.22 8.86
CA VAL A 153 18.43 -30.02 9.70
C VAL A 153 18.62 -28.75 8.86
N VAL A 154 19.43 -28.81 7.79
CA VAL A 154 19.59 -27.70 6.84
C VAL A 154 18.25 -27.35 6.21
N LYS A 155 17.51 -28.34 5.68
CA LYS A 155 16.17 -28.13 5.13
C LYS A 155 15.23 -27.48 6.15
N LEU A 156 15.20 -27.97 7.39
CA LEU A 156 14.35 -27.39 8.45
C LEU A 156 14.74 -25.94 8.76
N ASN A 157 16.02 -25.61 8.79
CA ASN A 157 16.49 -24.24 8.97
C ASN A 157 16.05 -23.33 7.83
N GLU A 158 16.08 -23.81 6.58
CA GLU A 158 15.54 -23.07 5.44
C GLU A 158 14.03 -22.82 5.57
N LEU A 159 13.26 -23.84 5.97
CA LEU A 159 11.82 -23.71 6.19
C LEU A 159 11.50 -22.72 7.34
N ILE A 160 12.25 -22.75 8.43
CA ILE A 160 12.11 -21.79 9.53
C ILE A 160 12.47 -20.37 9.07
N LYS A 161 13.53 -20.19 8.26
CA LYS A 161 13.88 -18.89 7.67
C LYS A 161 12.76 -18.35 6.79
N LYS A 162 12.19 -19.17 5.90
CA LYS A 162 11.02 -18.80 5.08
C LYS A 162 9.82 -18.42 5.95
N THR A 163 9.55 -19.19 7.00
CA THR A 163 8.46 -18.92 7.95
C THR A 163 8.64 -17.58 8.66
N LEU A 164 9.89 -17.26 9.06
CA LEU A 164 10.23 -15.96 9.65
C LEU A 164 10.05 -14.80 8.66
N GLU A 165 10.40 -15.00 7.38
CA GLU A 165 10.16 -13.99 6.34
C GLU A 165 8.66 -13.72 6.16
N VAL A 166 7.81 -14.75 6.15
CA VAL A 166 6.35 -14.59 6.11
C VAL A 166 5.88 -13.75 7.31
N MET A 167 6.35 -14.06 8.52
CA MET A 167 5.98 -13.29 9.71
C MET A 167 6.38 -11.82 9.61
N LYS A 168 7.61 -11.53 9.12
CA LYS A 168 8.08 -10.16 8.91
C LYS A 168 7.20 -9.37 7.95
N ILE A 169 6.75 -10.01 6.87
CA ILE A 169 5.86 -9.39 5.89
C ILE A 169 4.50 -9.08 6.54
N ILE A 170 3.94 -10.01 7.33
CA ILE A 170 2.66 -9.80 8.03
C ILE A 170 2.74 -8.62 9.00
N ILE A 171 3.82 -8.49 9.78
CA ILE A 171 4.04 -7.33 10.66
C ILE A 171 4.10 -6.04 9.85
N ALA A 172 4.85 -6.02 8.75
CA ALA A 172 4.98 -4.84 7.91
C ALA A 172 3.64 -4.41 7.28
N ILE A 173 2.76 -5.35 6.94
CA ILE A 173 1.40 -5.05 6.49
C ILE A 173 0.59 -4.40 7.60
N GLU A 174 0.63 -4.95 8.81
CA GLU A 174 -0.15 -4.45 9.94
C GLU A 174 0.25 -3.05 10.40
N GLU A 175 1.55 -2.74 10.40
CA GLU A 175 2.06 -1.37 10.62
C GLU A 175 1.44 -0.36 9.63
N ARG A 176 0.96 -0.83 8.48
CA ARG A 176 0.36 -0.05 7.39
C ARG A 176 -1.15 -0.21 7.30
N ALA A 177 -1.78 -0.96 8.21
CA ALA A 177 -3.21 -1.27 8.16
C ALA A 177 -4.10 -0.01 8.17
N SER A 178 -3.64 1.08 8.79
CA SER A 178 -4.39 2.33 8.86
C SER A 178 -4.61 3.01 7.50
N TYR A 179 -3.77 2.72 6.50
CA TYR A 179 -3.88 3.31 5.17
C TYR A 179 -5.01 2.68 4.32
N ASP A 180 -5.33 1.40 4.55
CA ASP A 180 -6.43 0.71 3.86
C ASP A 180 -7.07 -0.35 4.77
N PRO A 181 -7.99 0.06 5.67
CA PRO A 181 -8.67 -0.86 6.58
C PRO A 181 -9.52 -1.91 5.85
N SER A 182 -10.05 -1.58 4.67
CA SER A 182 -10.83 -2.52 3.84
C SER A 182 -9.97 -3.66 3.34
N ALA A 183 -8.84 -3.38 2.69
CA ALA A 183 -7.92 -4.42 2.22
C ALA A 183 -7.37 -5.24 3.39
N MET A 184 -7.09 -4.61 4.54
CA MET A 184 -6.62 -5.31 5.73
C MET A 184 -7.63 -6.37 6.21
N SER A 185 -8.92 -6.06 6.14
CA SER A 185 -9.99 -6.99 6.57
C SER A 185 -10.14 -8.23 5.69
N GLU A 186 -9.68 -8.17 4.44
CA GLU A 186 -9.71 -9.30 3.50
C GLU A 186 -8.55 -10.29 3.73
N ILE A 187 -7.49 -9.86 4.42
CA ILE A 187 -6.32 -10.70 4.69
C ILE A 187 -6.65 -11.68 5.82
N PRO A 188 -6.52 -13.01 5.59
CA PRO A 188 -6.80 -14.03 6.60
C PRO A 188 -5.61 -14.18 7.57
N THR A 189 -5.28 -13.10 8.29
CA THR A 189 -4.11 -13.01 9.18
C THR A 189 -4.08 -14.14 10.22
N SER A 190 -5.22 -14.49 10.80
CA SER A 190 -5.31 -15.58 11.78
C SER A 190 -4.97 -16.95 11.16
N ALA A 191 -5.36 -17.20 9.92
CA ALA A 191 -4.99 -18.43 9.20
C ALA A 191 -3.48 -18.47 8.93
N TYR A 192 -2.88 -17.35 8.52
CA TYR A 192 -1.44 -17.29 8.29
C TYR A 192 -0.64 -17.49 9.59
N VAL A 193 -1.08 -16.88 10.69
CA VAL A 193 -0.51 -17.11 12.01
C VAL A 193 -0.61 -18.57 12.45
N TYR A 194 -1.76 -19.21 12.22
CA TYR A 194 -1.91 -20.64 12.47
C TYR A 194 -0.85 -21.44 11.71
N TRP A 195 -0.68 -21.19 10.40
CA TRP A 195 0.29 -21.93 9.59
C TRP A 195 1.74 -21.66 10.00
N ILE A 196 2.06 -20.47 10.49
CA ILE A 196 3.38 -20.17 11.07
C ILE A 196 3.62 -21.04 12.31
N ILE A 197 2.70 -21.02 13.28
CA ILE A 197 2.83 -21.79 14.53
C ILE A 197 2.87 -23.30 14.22
N ASN A 198 2.03 -23.77 13.31
CA ASN A 198 1.96 -25.16 12.90
C ASN A 198 3.25 -25.63 12.23
N THR A 199 3.83 -24.82 11.34
CA THR A 199 5.12 -25.13 10.70
C THR A 199 6.24 -25.18 11.74
N VAL A 200 6.30 -24.20 12.64
CA VAL A 200 7.30 -24.17 13.73
C VAL A 200 7.21 -25.41 14.61
N THR A 201 5.99 -25.82 14.94
CA THR A 201 5.71 -27.03 15.73
C THR A 201 6.14 -28.30 15.00
N ALA A 202 5.88 -28.39 13.70
CA ALA A 202 6.33 -29.52 12.88
C ALA A 202 7.87 -29.58 12.79
N CYS A 203 8.53 -28.44 12.64
CA CYS A 203 9.99 -28.34 12.67
C CYS A 203 10.56 -28.76 14.04
N ALA A 204 9.99 -28.28 15.15
CA ALA A 204 10.41 -28.66 16.50
C ALA A 204 10.30 -30.17 16.71
N THR A 205 9.17 -30.76 16.32
CA THR A 205 8.94 -32.21 16.39
C THR A 205 9.97 -32.98 15.56
N LYS A 206 10.27 -32.53 14.33
CA LYS A 206 11.26 -33.18 13.47
C LYS A 206 12.67 -33.06 14.05
N ILE A 207 13.05 -31.91 14.61
CA ILE A 207 14.37 -31.74 15.27
C ILE A 207 14.48 -32.68 16.46
N ALA A 208 13.46 -32.74 17.33
CA ALA A 208 13.44 -33.65 18.48
C ALA A 208 13.63 -35.12 18.06
N ILE A 209 12.96 -35.56 17.00
CA ILE A 209 13.12 -36.91 16.44
C ILE A 209 14.54 -37.12 15.91
N LEU A 210 15.08 -36.18 15.12
CA LEU A 210 16.43 -36.27 14.56
C LEU A 210 17.53 -36.36 15.64
N THR A 211 17.30 -35.71 16.78
CA THR A 211 18.19 -35.76 17.94
C THR A 211 18.05 -37.04 18.77
N SER A 212 16.92 -37.75 18.66
CA SER A 212 16.68 -39.03 19.33
C SER A 212 17.42 -40.20 18.67
N ASN A 213 17.56 -41.31 19.40
CA ASN A 213 18.15 -42.56 18.88
C ASN A 213 17.18 -43.36 17.97
N GLU A 214 15.94 -42.90 17.83
CA GLU A 214 14.91 -43.55 17.00
C GLU A 214 14.97 -42.97 15.58
N GLY A 215 15.50 -43.74 14.64
CA GLY A 215 15.56 -43.34 13.24
C GLY A 215 14.30 -43.79 12.50
N VAL A 216 13.56 -42.86 11.88
CA VAL A 216 12.76 -43.15 10.66
C VAL A 216 12.65 -41.89 9.79
N ALA A 217 12.76 -42.12 8.48
CA ALA A 217 12.57 -41.16 7.39
C ALA A 217 11.18 -40.54 7.37
N LEU A 218 11.11 -39.23 7.13
CA LEU A 218 9.85 -38.53 6.87
C LEU A 218 10.09 -37.33 5.94
N GLU A 219 10.40 -37.63 4.67
CA GLU A 219 10.64 -36.62 3.62
C GLU A 219 9.33 -36.02 3.08
N ALA A 220 8.22 -36.76 3.12
CA ALA A 220 6.94 -36.36 2.52
C ALA A 220 6.25 -35.17 3.21
N LEU A 221 6.53 -34.94 4.49
CA LEU A 221 5.86 -33.87 5.25
C LEU A 221 6.57 -32.51 5.07
N TYR A 222 7.89 -32.51 4.86
CA TYR A 222 8.66 -31.28 4.64
C TYR A 222 8.16 -30.53 3.40
N SER A 223 7.99 -31.24 2.27
CA SER A 223 7.54 -30.63 1.01
C SER A 223 6.13 -30.02 1.11
N LEU A 224 5.25 -30.60 1.94
CA LEU A 224 3.92 -30.04 2.19
C LEU A 224 3.98 -28.72 2.94
N TYR A 225 4.78 -28.65 4.02
CA TYR A 225 4.97 -27.41 4.77
C TYR A 225 5.72 -26.34 3.94
N ASP A 226 6.78 -26.74 3.24
CA ASP A 226 7.54 -25.83 2.37
C ASP A 226 6.63 -25.22 1.28
N GLY A 227 5.85 -26.05 0.60
CA GLY A 227 4.88 -25.59 -0.40
C GLY A 227 3.80 -24.68 0.18
N LYS A 228 3.30 -24.97 1.40
CA LYS A 228 2.29 -24.13 2.05
C LYS A 228 2.86 -22.78 2.48
N VAL A 229 4.04 -22.75 3.10
CA VAL A 229 4.73 -21.51 3.51
C VAL A 229 5.08 -20.66 2.29
N GLU A 230 5.58 -21.26 1.22
CA GLU A 230 5.87 -20.56 -0.04
C GLU A 230 4.60 -20.01 -0.70
N GLY A 231 3.49 -20.74 -0.60
CA GLY A 231 2.17 -20.27 -1.04
C GLY A 231 1.71 -19.04 -0.26
N ILE A 232 1.83 -19.07 1.08
CA ILE A 232 1.48 -17.92 1.93
C ILE A 232 2.40 -16.74 1.64
N LYS A 233 3.72 -16.98 1.56
CA LYS A 233 4.72 -15.95 1.24
C LYS A 233 4.37 -15.18 -0.02
N ARG A 234 3.99 -15.87 -1.10
CA ARG A 234 3.56 -15.21 -2.36
C ARG A 234 2.30 -14.37 -2.19
N LYS A 235 1.32 -14.82 -1.40
CA LYS A 235 0.10 -14.04 -1.12
C LYS A 235 0.45 -12.77 -0.33
N VAL A 236 1.10 -12.91 0.82
CA VAL A 236 1.43 -11.77 1.69
C VAL A 236 2.42 -10.80 1.03
N ALA A 237 3.31 -11.27 0.17
CA ALA A 237 4.21 -10.38 -0.58
C ALA A 237 3.45 -9.47 -1.56
N LYS A 238 2.41 -10.02 -2.22
CA LYS A 238 1.53 -9.24 -3.08
C LYS A 238 0.70 -8.24 -2.27
N ASP A 239 0.19 -8.67 -1.12
CA ASP A 239 -0.56 -7.79 -0.22
C ASP A 239 0.33 -6.65 0.30
N LEU A 240 1.59 -6.92 0.65
CA LEU A 240 2.56 -5.90 1.06
C LEU A 240 2.85 -4.88 -0.06
N GLU A 241 2.95 -5.32 -1.32
CA GLU A 241 3.13 -4.42 -2.47
C GLU A 241 1.98 -3.40 -2.57
N HIS A 242 0.74 -3.85 -2.38
CA HIS A 242 -0.44 -2.98 -2.30
C HIS A 242 -0.31 -1.96 -1.17
N PHE A 243 -0.04 -2.41 0.06
CA PHE A 243 0.08 -1.48 1.21
C PHE A 243 1.22 -0.48 1.07
N LEU A 244 2.35 -0.87 0.48
CA LEU A 244 3.45 0.04 0.17
C LEU A 244 3.03 1.10 -0.85
N GLN A 245 2.26 0.70 -1.87
CA GLN A 245 1.72 1.63 -2.86
C GLN A 245 0.75 2.63 -2.20
N VAL A 246 -0.22 2.16 -1.40
CA VAL A 246 -1.19 3.03 -0.75
C VAL A 246 -0.51 3.99 0.25
N GLU A 247 0.47 3.52 1.02
CA GLU A 247 1.26 4.37 1.92
C GLU A 247 1.96 5.50 1.14
N GLU A 248 2.58 5.18 0.01
CA GLU A 248 3.23 6.17 -0.84
C GLU A 248 2.24 7.18 -1.42
N GLU A 249 1.08 6.70 -1.87
CA GLU A 249 0.01 7.55 -2.37
C GLU A 249 -0.46 8.54 -1.28
N HIS A 250 -0.65 8.07 -0.05
CA HIS A 250 -1.03 8.90 1.09
C HIS A 250 0.03 9.96 1.44
N LYS A 251 1.33 9.57 1.44
CA LYS A 251 2.44 10.51 1.66
C LYS A 251 2.46 11.61 0.62
N ARG A 252 2.30 11.27 -0.66
CA ARG A 252 2.29 12.25 -1.76
C ARG A 252 1.09 13.17 -1.71
N PHE A 253 -0.09 12.66 -1.38
CA PHE A 253 -1.25 13.49 -1.16
C PHE A 253 -1.02 14.49 -0.03
N THR A 254 -0.44 14.04 1.09
CA THR A 254 -0.09 14.89 2.23
C THR A 254 0.92 15.97 1.83
N GLU A 255 1.94 15.62 1.04
CA GLU A 255 2.91 16.59 0.51
C GLU A 255 2.24 17.62 -0.41
N LEU A 256 1.35 17.20 -1.31
CA LEU A 256 0.57 18.11 -2.16
C LEU A 256 -0.28 19.08 -1.32
N LEU A 257 -0.91 18.61 -0.26
CA LEU A 257 -1.67 19.46 0.66
C LEU A 257 -0.78 20.51 1.34
N GLN A 258 0.37 20.09 1.85
CA GLN A 258 1.33 20.99 2.49
C GLN A 258 1.84 22.05 1.51
N LEU A 259 2.24 21.63 0.30
CA LEU A 259 2.70 22.51 -0.77
C LEU A 259 1.62 23.51 -1.20
N SER A 260 0.37 23.07 -1.35
CA SER A 260 -0.74 23.94 -1.75
C SER A 260 -1.10 25.00 -0.71
N SER A 261 -0.73 24.77 0.55
CA SER A 261 -1.05 25.66 1.68
C SER A 261 0.04 26.72 1.91
N ASP A 262 1.23 26.56 1.32
CA ASP A 262 2.35 27.49 1.45
C ASP A 262 2.54 28.30 0.15
N PRO A 263 2.14 29.59 0.12
CA PRO A 263 2.28 30.42 -1.07
C PRO A 263 3.72 30.56 -1.57
N LYS A 264 4.73 30.40 -0.70
CA LYS A 264 6.15 30.49 -1.09
C LYS A 264 6.62 29.29 -1.89
N ARG A 265 5.90 28.16 -1.79
CA ARG A 265 6.25 26.89 -2.44
C ARG A 265 5.36 26.59 -3.65
N VAL A 266 4.68 27.59 -4.21
CA VAL A 266 3.80 27.44 -5.38
C VAL A 266 4.50 26.78 -6.59
N THR A 267 5.78 27.06 -6.82
CA THR A 267 6.55 26.41 -7.91
C THR A 267 6.74 24.92 -7.66
N GLU A 268 6.99 24.51 -6.41
CA GLU A 268 7.10 23.11 -6.02
C GLU A 268 5.73 22.43 -6.09
N PHE A 269 4.67 23.12 -5.64
CA PHE A 269 3.29 22.67 -5.79
C PHE A 269 2.93 22.40 -7.25
N LEU A 270 3.20 23.34 -8.15
CA LEU A 270 2.95 23.21 -9.58
C LEU A 270 3.74 22.06 -10.21
N LYS A 271 5.01 21.87 -9.81
CA LYS A 271 5.82 20.72 -10.24
C LYS A 271 5.21 19.41 -9.78
N SER A 272 4.78 19.32 -8.52
CA SER A 272 4.15 18.12 -7.96
C SER A 272 2.78 17.82 -8.58
N LEU A 273 2.05 18.86 -9.01
CA LEU A 273 0.72 18.74 -9.61
C LEU A 273 0.75 18.42 -11.11
N LEU A 274 1.63 19.06 -11.88
CA LEU A 274 1.65 19.01 -13.35
C LEU A 274 2.59 17.95 -13.92
N LEU A 275 3.60 17.51 -13.14
CA LEU A 275 4.53 16.46 -13.55
C LEU A 275 4.11 15.12 -12.98
N THR A 276 4.58 14.08 -13.62
CA THR A 276 4.22 12.70 -13.28
C THR A 276 5.39 11.90 -12.75
N ARG A 277 5.10 10.88 -11.96
CA ARG A 277 6.07 10.09 -11.17
C ARG A 277 7.21 9.47 -12.00
N ASP A 278 6.90 8.94 -13.19
CA ASP A 278 7.81 7.99 -13.87
C ASP A 278 8.95 8.63 -14.66
N SER A 279 9.25 9.90 -14.45
CA SER A 279 10.35 10.51 -15.17
C SER A 279 11.00 11.63 -14.38
N LYS A 280 12.35 11.64 -14.36
CA LYS A 280 13.17 12.84 -14.10
C LYS A 280 12.89 13.99 -15.09
N ASP A 281 11.88 13.83 -15.94
CA ASP A 281 11.51 14.73 -17.01
C ASP A 281 10.63 15.81 -16.39
N THR A 282 11.24 16.97 -16.19
CA THR A 282 10.60 18.19 -15.72
C THR A 282 9.81 18.88 -16.83
N LYS A 283 9.32 18.09 -17.80
CA LYS A 283 8.85 18.60 -19.06
C LYS A 283 7.34 18.50 -19.24
N ILE A 284 6.83 19.47 -19.99
CA ILE A 284 5.44 19.61 -20.40
C ILE A 284 5.40 19.76 -21.92
N ILE A 285 4.21 19.67 -22.51
CA ILE A 285 4.00 19.89 -23.94
C ILE A 285 3.64 21.36 -24.15
N ASP A 286 4.38 22.03 -25.01
CA ASP A 286 4.01 23.29 -25.61
C ASP A 286 3.28 23.01 -26.93
N ALA A 287 1.96 23.20 -26.92
CA ALA A 287 1.11 23.11 -28.10
C ALA A 287 0.74 24.50 -28.66
N SER A 288 1.46 25.56 -28.27
CA SER A 288 1.13 26.93 -28.70
C SER A 288 1.35 27.19 -30.20
N ASP A 289 2.15 26.35 -30.86
CA ASP A 289 2.36 26.30 -32.30
C ASP A 289 1.58 25.12 -32.91
N ASP A 290 0.66 25.38 -33.85
CA ASP A 290 -0.19 24.35 -34.52
C ASP A 290 0.62 23.23 -35.23
N ILE A 291 1.94 23.43 -35.42
CA ILE A 291 2.81 22.59 -36.26
C ILE A 291 3.78 21.73 -35.43
N SER A 292 4.31 22.25 -34.31
CA SER A 292 5.35 21.57 -33.53
C SER A 292 4.96 21.49 -32.07
N TYR A 293 4.38 20.35 -31.67
CA TYR A 293 4.19 19.99 -30.27
C TYR A 293 5.58 19.74 -29.69
N LYS A 294 6.13 20.75 -29.01
CA LYS A 294 7.48 20.69 -28.46
C LYS A 294 7.40 20.32 -27.00
N THR A 295 8.32 19.50 -26.56
CA THR A 295 8.49 19.22 -25.15
C THR A 295 9.39 20.31 -24.56
N VAL A 296 8.89 21.05 -23.56
CA VAL A 296 9.58 22.19 -22.91
C VAL A 296 9.68 21.98 -21.41
N GLU A 297 10.62 22.67 -20.77
CA GLU A 297 10.74 22.64 -19.31
C GLU A 297 9.52 23.30 -18.63
N ILE A 298 9.10 22.77 -17.49
CA ILE A 298 7.97 23.27 -16.68
C ILE A 298 8.17 24.73 -16.24
N ASN A 299 9.41 25.22 -16.23
CA ASN A 299 9.69 26.64 -15.97
C ASN A 299 8.93 27.57 -16.93
N ALA A 300 8.62 27.11 -18.15
CA ALA A 300 7.80 27.85 -19.11
C ALA A 300 6.41 28.25 -18.56
N VAL A 301 5.86 27.48 -17.61
CA VAL A 301 4.60 27.81 -16.92
C VAL A 301 4.82 28.35 -15.51
N THR A 302 5.81 27.86 -14.75
CA THR A 302 5.99 28.32 -13.37
C THR A 302 6.61 29.72 -13.25
N GLU A 303 7.15 30.27 -14.33
CA GLU A 303 7.65 31.66 -14.37
C GLU A 303 6.57 32.69 -14.76
N LYS A 304 5.37 32.24 -15.14
CA LYS A 304 4.23 33.15 -15.38
C LYS A 304 3.78 33.80 -14.07
N LYS A 305 3.18 34.99 -14.13
CA LYS A 305 2.55 35.62 -12.95
C LYS A 305 1.22 34.97 -12.62
N ARG A 306 0.45 34.58 -13.65
CA ARG A 306 -0.86 33.92 -13.51
C ARG A 306 -1.00 32.74 -14.47
N LEU A 307 -1.61 31.66 -13.99
CA LEU A 307 -1.91 30.46 -14.76
C LEU A 307 -3.41 30.19 -14.75
N LEU A 308 -3.97 29.90 -15.92
CA LEU A 308 -5.28 29.29 -16.09
C LEU A 308 -5.07 27.79 -16.29
N ILE A 309 -5.42 27.00 -15.28
CA ILE A 309 -5.26 25.55 -15.30
C ILE A 309 -6.60 24.92 -15.67
N ILE A 310 -6.68 24.33 -16.86
CA ILE A 310 -7.86 23.64 -17.36
C ILE A 310 -7.81 22.19 -16.87
N LEU A 311 -8.77 21.81 -16.04
CA LEU A 311 -8.98 20.43 -15.65
C LEU A 311 -10.15 19.88 -16.46
N SER A 312 -9.97 18.75 -17.13
CA SER A 312 -11.07 18.07 -17.82
C SER A 312 -10.80 16.58 -17.92
N ARG A 313 -11.83 15.81 -18.30
CA ARG A 313 -11.58 14.49 -18.89
C ARG A 313 -10.78 14.62 -20.20
N PRO A 314 -10.13 13.53 -20.67
CA PRO A 314 -9.40 13.52 -21.95
C PRO A 314 -10.23 13.99 -23.14
N GLU A 315 -11.53 13.70 -23.15
CA GLU A 315 -12.49 14.04 -24.20
C GLU A 315 -13.13 15.42 -23.99
N ILE A 316 -12.31 16.46 -23.77
CA ILE A 316 -12.80 17.84 -23.75
C ILE A 316 -13.48 18.18 -25.09
N SER A 317 -14.62 18.86 -25.05
CA SER A 317 -15.39 19.14 -26.26
C SER A 317 -14.76 20.26 -27.10
N GLU A 318 -14.94 20.21 -28.43
CA GLU A 318 -14.47 21.27 -29.34
C GLU A 318 -15.11 22.62 -28.98
N ALA A 319 -16.38 22.62 -28.55
CA ALA A 319 -17.07 23.82 -28.07
C ALA A 319 -16.40 24.44 -26.83
N ASP A 320 -15.93 23.60 -25.89
CA ASP A 320 -15.22 24.07 -24.70
C ASP A 320 -13.85 24.66 -25.04
N ILE A 321 -13.12 24.03 -25.97
CA ILE A 321 -11.85 24.55 -26.50
C ILE A 321 -12.08 25.90 -27.20
N ASP A 322 -13.12 26.00 -28.03
CA ASP A 322 -13.50 27.22 -28.75
C ASP A 322 -13.83 28.37 -27.79
N ILE A 323 -14.33 28.05 -26.59
CA ILE A 323 -14.62 29.06 -25.56
C ILE A 323 -13.34 29.68 -24.98
N ILE A 324 -12.30 28.87 -24.78
CA ILE A 324 -11.04 29.30 -24.17
C ILE A 324 -10.09 29.92 -25.18
N ARG A 325 -10.14 29.48 -26.45
CA ARG A 325 -9.20 29.90 -27.51
C ARG A 325 -9.03 31.42 -27.65
N PRO A 326 -10.09 32.26 -27.61
CA PRO A 326 -9.94 33.72 -27.67
C PRO A 326 -9.02 34.29 -26.58
N ILE A 327 -8.97 33.67 -25.39
CA ILE A 327 -8.09 34.12 -24.31
C ILE A 327 -6.63 33.98 -24.73
N GLN A 328 -6.28 32.86 -25.36
CA GLN A 328 -4.91 32.61 -25.80
C GLN A 328 -4.51 33.51 -26.97
N ILE A 329 -5.38 33.67 -27.97
CA ILE A 329 -5.07 34.41 -29.20
C ILE A 329 -5.17 35.91 -28.96
N GLU A 330 -6.36 36.40 -28.61
CA GLU A 330 -6.67 37.83 -28.56
C GLU A 330 -6.11 38.47 -27.28
N LYS A 331 -6.23 37.80 -26.13
CA LYS A 331 -5.81 38.40 -24.86
C LYS A 331 -4.34 38.18 -24.54
N ILE A 332 -3.83 36.94 -24.67
CA ILE A 332 -2.45 36.63 -24.27
C ILE A 332 -1.46 36.99 -25.38
N LYS A 333 -1.67 36.50 -26.61
CA LYS A 333 -0.72 36.72 -27.71
C LYS A 333 -0.79 38.13 -28.29
N GLU A 334 -1.97 38.62 -28.69
CA GLU A 334 -2.08 39.94 -29.34
C GLU A 334 -1.75 41.11 -28.41
N GLU A 335 -2.17 41.06 -27.14
CA GLU A 335 -1.79 42.08 -26.14
C GLU A 335 -0.40 41.86 -25.52
N LYS A 336 0.37 40.85 -25.97
CA LYS A 336 1.75 40.55 -25.52
C LYS A 336 1.85 40.30 -24.01
N LEU A 337 0.87 39.58 -23.47
CA LEU A 337 0.81 39.17 -22.07
C LEU A 337 1.40 37.77 -21.84
N ASP A 338 2.05 37.18 -22.84
CA ASP A 338 2.66 35.84 -22.81
C ASP A 338 3.71 35.66 -21.71
N LYS A 339 4.36 36.73 -21.24
CA LYS A 339 5.29 36.67 -20.11
C LYS A 339 4.56 36.55 -18.76
N ASP A 340 3.40 37.17 -18.65
CA ASP A 340 2.67 37.30 -17.39
C ASP A 340 1.62 36.21 -17.23
N TYR A 341 1.05 35.70 -18.33
CA TYR A 341 -0.05 34.75 -18.32
C TYR A 341 0.30 33.47 -19.08
N GLY A 342 -0.24 32.35 -18.61
CA GLY A 342 -0.18 31.07 -19.31
C GLY A 342 -1.45 30.27 -19.11
N ILE A 343 -1.76 29.42 -20.08
CA ILE A 343 -2.85 28.43 -19.99
C ILE A 343 -2.21 27.05 -20.02
N VAL A 344 -2.62 26.16 -19.11
CA VAL A 344 -2.15 24.78 -19.05
C VAL A 344 -3.32 23.81 -18.95
N TRP A 345 -3.31 22.76 -19.76
CA TRP A 345 -4.32 21.71 -19.76
C TRP A 345 -3.84 20.46 -19.03
N MET A 346 -4.71 19.94 -18.17
CA MET A 346 -4.55 18.70 -17.44
C MET A 346 -5.70 17.73 -17.82
N PRO A 347 -5.46 16.81 -18.76
CA PRO A 347 -6.43 15.76 -19.08
C PRO A 347 -6.37 14.64 -18.03
N ILE A 348 -7.46 14.46 -17.28
CA ILE A 348 -7.56 13.58 -16.12
C ILE A 348 -8.19 12.24 -16.52
N ALA A 349 -7.37 11.20 -16.59
CA ALA A 349 -7.79 9.84 -16.90
C ALA A 349 -7.95 9.02 -15.61
N GLU A 350 -9.08 9.22 -14.93
CA GLU A 350 -9.38 8.49 -13.68
C GLU A 350 -9.66 7.00 -13.93
N GLU A 351 -10.37 6.68 -15.01
CA GLU A 351 -10.73 5.31 -15.34
C GLU A 351 -9.58 4.62 -16.10
N LYS A 352 -9.27 3.38 -15.72
CA LYS A 352 -8.37 2.51 -16.50
C LYS A 352 -9.09 2.04 -17.77
N ARG A 353 -9.14 2.91 -18.79
CA ARG A 353 -9.61 2.58 -20.13
C ARG A 353 -8.44 2.18 -21.02
N GLN A 354 -8.59 1.06 -21.74
CA GLN A 354 -7.59 0.59 -22.71
C GLN A 354 -7.26 1.65 -23.78
N GLU A 355 -8.24 2.48 -24.12
CA GLU A 355 -8.09 3.64 -25.01
C GLU A 355 -7.04 4.63 -24.49
N TYR A 356 -7.09 4.98 -23.21
CA TYR A 356 -6.12 5.89 -22.59
C TYR A 356 -4.73 5.28 -22.54
N GLU A 357 -4.61 4.00 -22.21
CA GLU A 357 -3.32 3.30 -22.23
C GLU A 357 -2.70 3.27 -23.64
N ASN A 358 -3.53 3.12 -24.67
CA ASN A 358 -3.08 3.16 -26.05
C ASN A 358 -2.69 4.58 -26.48
N ALA A 359 -3.52 5.56 -26.16
CA ALA A 359 -3.26 6.97 -26.43
C ALA A 359 -2.02 7.48 -25.66
N GLN A 360 -1.72 6.90 -24.50
CA GLN A 360 -0.55 7.26 -23.70
C GLN A 360 0.77 6.96 -24.42
N LYS A 361 0.80 6.01 -25.36
CA LYS A 361 1.99 5.66 -26.18
C LYS A 361 2.35 6.76 -27.18
N ASP A 362 1.37 7.50 -27.68
CA ASP A 362 1.54 8.67 -28.54
C ASP A 362 0.67 9.82 -28.02
N PHE A 363 0.96 10.25 -26.81
CA PHE A 363 0.19 11.31 -26.15
C PHE A 363 0.29 12.64 -26.92
N GLY A 364 1.45 12.94 -27.53
CA GLY A 364 1.61 14.12 -28.38
C GLY A 364 0.66 14.08 -29.60
N GLY A 365 0.53 12.92 -30.25
CA GLY A 365 -0.46 12.69 -31.30
C GLY A 365 -1.91 12.86 -30.82
N TRP A 366 -2.22 12.44 -29.60
CA TRP A 366 -3.54 12.65 -28.98
C TRP A 366 -3.85 14.13 -28.72
N VAL A 367 -2.92 14.89 -28.12
CA VAL A 367 -3.12 16.33 -27.92
C VAL A 367 -3.35 17.02 -29.28
N LYS A 368 -2.61 16.59 -30.31
CA LYS A 368 -2.80 17.08 -31.68
C LYS A 368 -4.16 16.74 -32.28
N SER A 369 -4.68 15.53 -32.03
CA SER A 369 -5.99 15.10 -32.54
C SER A 369 -7.16 15.78 -31.82
N THR A 370 -6.93 16.28 -30.60
CA THR A 370 -7.92 17.03 -29.80
C THR A 370 -8.30 18.39 -30.43
N LYS A 371 -7.69 18.75 -31.58
CA LYS A 371 -7.90 19.95 -32.41
C LYS A 371 -7.64 21.28 -31.69
N LYS A 372 -6.67 22.05 -32.21
CA LYS A 372 -6.36 23.45 -31.85
C LYS A 372 -6.21 23.72 -30.34
N ILE A 373 -5.67 22.78 -29.57
CA ILE A 373 -5.05 23.13 -28.29
C ILE A 373 -3.87 24.03 -28.63
N GLN A 374 -3.89 25.29 -28.17
CA GLN A 374 -2.90 26.33 -28.51
C GLN A 374 -2.16 26.86 -27.28
N TRP A 375 -2.06 26.03 -26.25
CA TRP A 375 -1.50 26.34 -24.94
C TRP A 375 -0.72 25.13 -24.39
N TYR A 376 -0.22 25.22 -23.15
CA TYR A 376 0.58 24.14 -22.57
C TYR A 376 -0.29 22.94 -22.16
N SER A 377 0.27 21.75 -22.14
CA SER A 377 -0.39 20.54 -21.61
C SER A 377 0.59 19.76 -20.74
N THR A 378 0.09 18.99 -19.78
CA THR A 378 0.90 17.94 -19.15
C THR A 378 1.47 17.00 -20.22
N ALA A 379 2.59 16.32 -19.93
CA ALA A 379 3.23 15.42 -20.90
C ALA A 379 2.50 14.07 -21.06
N ARG A 380 1.49 13.81 -20.23
CA ARG A 380 0.69 12.58 -20.21
C ARG A 380 -0.66 12.82 -19.53
N PHE A 381 -1.55 11.83 -19.61
CA PHE A 381 -2.77 11.85 -18.82
C PHE A 381 -2.46 11.87 -17.32
N VAL A 382 -3.21 12.66 -16.57
CA VAL A 382 -3.17 12.67 -15.12
C VAL A 382 -3.99 11.49 -14.62
N SER A 383 -3.31 10.41 -14.22
CA SER A 383 -3.91 9.17 -13.73
C SER A 383 -3.48 8.81 -12.29
N GLU A 384 -2.65 9.64 -11.67
CA GLU A 384 -2.09 9.38 -10.34
C GLU A 384 -3.13 9.63 -9.24
N ALA A 385 -3.41 8.62 -8.43
CA ALA A 385 -4.40 8.68 -7.37
C ALA A 385 -4.22 9.87 -6.40
N PRO A 386 -3.00 10.21 -5.93
CA PRO A 386 -2.81 11.36 -5.02
C PRO A 386 -3.19 12.70 -5.64
N VAL A 387 -2.86 12.89 -6.92
CA VAL A 387 -3.17 14.12 -7.67
C VAL A 387 -4.68 14.19 -7.91
N ILE A 388 -5.29 13.11 -8.39
CA ILE A 388 -6.74 13.06 -8.62
C ILE A 388 -7.50 13.31 -7.31
N HIS A 389 -7.07 12.68 -6.21
CA HIS A 389 -7.68 12.89 -4.89
C HIS A 389 -7.60 14.35 -4.46
N PHE A 390 -6.44 15.00 -4.62
CA PHE A 390 -6.28 16.43 -4.39
C PHE A 390 -7.22 17.29 -5.25
N LEU A 391 -7.28 17.03 -6.56
CA LEU A 391 -8.12 17.78 -7.49
C LEU A 391 -9.61 17.66 -7.14
N LYS A 392 -10.05 16.48 -6.66
CA LYS A 392 -11.42 16.25 -6.21
C LYS A 392 -11.74 16.92 -4.88
N GLU A 393 -10.84 16.78 -3.90
CA GLU A 393 -11.11 17.28 -2.54
C GLU A 393 -10.90 18.79 -2.42
N LYS A 394 -9.81 19.32 -2.98
CA LYS A 394 -9.44 20.74 -2.83
C LYS A 394 -9.92 21.60 -3.98
N TRP A 395 -9.93 21.09 -5.20
CA TRP A 395 -10.34 21.84 -6.39
C TRP A 395 -11.73 21.46 -6.90
N TYR A 396 -12.42 20.55 -6.20
CA TYR A 396 -13.80 20.13 -6.48
C TYR A 396 -14.04 19.64 -7.92
N PHE A 397 -12.99 19.12 -8.58
CA PHE A 397 -13.12 18.51 -9.89
C PHE A 397 -13.99 17.25 -9.80
N LYS A 398 -14.91 17.08 -10.76
CA LYS A 398 -15.78 15.89 -10.85
C LYS A 398 -15.64 15.22 -12.21
N SER A 399 -16.10 15.90 -13.25
CA SER A 399 -16.12 15.40 -14.63
C SER A 399 -16.13 16.54 -15.65
N ASP A 400 -16.91 17.58 -15.35
CA ASP A 400 -17.07 18.73 -16.23
C ASP A 400 -15.78 19.57 -16.22
N PRO A 401 -15.40 20.19 -17.35
CA PRO A 401 -14.23 21.04 -17.40
C PRO A 401 -14.35 22.20 -16.42
N ILE A 402 -13.28 22.44 -15.66
CA ILE A 402 -13.13 23.64 -14.82
C ILE A 402 -11.83 24.35 -15.16
N VAL A 403 -11.79 25.66 -14.89
CA VAL A 403 -10.59 26.48 -15.08
C VAL A 403 -10.21 27.09 -13.74
N VAL A 404 -9.09 26.67 -13.18
CA VAL A 404 -8.53 27.23 -11.95
C VAL A 404 -7.62 28.39 -12.31
N VAL A 405 -7.82 29.55 -11.68
CA VAL A 405 -6.97 30.73 -11.83
C VAL A 405 -6.00 30.78 -10.66
N LEU A 406 -4.73 30.53 -10.94
CA LEU A 406 -3.66 30.55 -9.96
C LEU A 406 -2.78 31.78 -10.18
N ASN A 407 -2.65 32.62 -9.15
CA ASN A 407 -1.66 33.67 -9.11
C ASN A 407 -0.35 33.11 -8.58
N VAL A 408 0.54 32.76 -9.50
CA VAL A 408 1.85 32.18 -9.19
C VAL A 408 2.76 33.19 -8.50
N ALA A 409 2.66 34.48 -8.83
CA ALA A 409 3.46 35.51 -8.18
C ALA A 409 3.14 35.68 -6.69
N LEU A 410 1.87 35.46 -6.31
CA LEU A 410 1.41 35.51 -4.93
C LEU A 410 1.30 34.13 -4.25
N GLY A 411 1.35 33.05 -5.03
CA GLY A 411 1.18 31.68 -4.56
C GLY A 411 -0.24 31.35 -4.09
N ILE A 412 -1.26 32.02 -4.63
CA ILE A 412 -2.66 31.85 -4.21
C ILE A 412 -3.56 31.48 -5.38
N VAL A 413 -4.59 30.69 -5.10
CA VAL A 413 -5.68 30.43 -6.05
C VAL A 413 -6.66 31.60 -5.98
N GLU A 414 -6.79 32.35 -7.08
CA GLU A 414 -7.68 33.52 -7.20
C GLU A 414 -9.10 33.11 -7.62
N ASN A 415 -9.28 31.96 -8.26
CA ASN A 415 -10.58 31.38 -8.60
C ASN A 415 -10.47 29.85 -8.79
N LEU A 416 -11.32 29.07 -8.13
CA LEU A 416 -11.33 27.60 -8.26
C LEU A 416 -12.10 27.10 -9.50
N ASN A 417 -12.98 27.92 -10.09
CA ASN A 417 -13.68 27.55 -11.31
C ASN A 417 -14.17 28.77 -12.10
N ALA A 418 -13.26 29.36 -12.87
CA ALA A 418 -13.52 30.44 -13.80
C ALA A 418 -14.22 30.00 -15.11
N PHE A 419 -14.47 28.70 -15.33
CA PHE A 419 -14.96 28.24 -16.64
C PHE A 419 -16.34 28.79 -16.98
N TYR A 420 -17.20 28.94 -15.98
CA TYR A 420 -18.50 29.59 -16.13
C TYR A 420 -18.37 31.08 -16.48
N THR A 421 -17.49 31.79 -15.77
CA THR A 421 -17.18 33.20 -15.99
C THR A 421 -16.69 33.43 -17.42
N ILE A 422 -15.81 32.56 -17.92
CA ILE A 422 -15.34 32.58 -19.30
C ILE A 422 -16.50 32.34 -20.28
N ARG A 423 -17.38 31.37 -20.01
CA ARG A 423 -18.53 31.08 -20.88
C ARG A 423 -19.49 32.26 -21.01
N LEU A 424 -19.82 32.93 -19.90
CA LEU A 424 -20.77 34.02 -19.86
C LEU A 424 -20.20 35.33 -20.42
N TRP A 425 -19.06 35.76 -19.90
CA TRP A 425 -18.54 37.11 -20.13
C TRP A 425 -17.35 37.14 -21.07
N ARG A 426 -16.84 35.99 -21.50
CA ARG A 426 -15.72 35.91 -22.46
C ARG A 426 -14.56 36.79 -21.98
N LEU A 427 -13.92 37.53 -22.88
CA LEU A 427 -12.75 38.35 -22.57
C LEU A 427 -13.05 39.53 -21.63
N ASP A 428 -14.32 39.92 -21.46
CA ASP A 428 -14.71 41.06 -20.63
C ASP A 428 -14.48 40.82 -19.13
N ALA A 429 -14.38 39.56 -18.71
CA ALA A 429 -14.14 39.18 -17.33
C ALA A 429 -12.67 38.79 -17.05
N PHE A 430 -11.76 38.97 -18.02
CA PHE A 430 -10.34 38.74 -17.81
C PHE A 430 -9.81 39.69 -16.70
N PRO A 431 -9.05 39.23 -15.69
CA PRO A 431 -8.28 37.98 -15.64
C PRO A 431 -8.98 36.80 -14.92
N TYR A 432 -10.30 36.89 -14.71
CA TYR A 432 -11.15 35.84 -14.12
C TYR A 432 -10.90 35.50 -12.64
N ASP A 433 -10.29 36.42 -11.90
CA ASP A 433 -10.23 36.34 -10.45
C ASP A 433 -11.64 36.50 -9.83
N GLU A 434 -11.78 36.04 -8.58
CA GLU A 434 -13.05 36.12 -7.84
C GLU A 434 -13.62 37.53 -7.69
N GLU A 435 -12.80 38.58 -7.64
CA GLU A 435 -13.26 39.96 -7.50
C GLU A 435 -13.88 40.45 -8.81
N THR A 436 -13.20 40.21 -9.93
CA THR A 436 -13.71 40.50 -11.28
C THR A 436 -15.02 39.75 -11.55
N GLU A 437 -15.11 38.48 -11.18
CA GLU A 437 -16.35 37.69 -11.30
C GLU A 437 -17.51 38.30 -10.50
N LYS A 438 -17.26 38.69 -9.24
CA LYS A 438 -18.28 39.35 -8.40
C LYS A 438 -18.74 40.67 -9.00
N ASN A 439 -17.82 41.47 -9.53
CA ASN A 439 -18.15 42.74 -10.18
C ASN A 439 -19.02 42.52 -11.42
N LYS A 440 -18.66 41.58 -12.30
CA LYS A 440 -19.46 41.22 -13.48
C LYS A 440 -20.83 40.66 -13.14
N PHE A 441 -20.93 39.88 -12.06
CA PHE A 441 -22.21 39.42 -11.57
C PHE A 441 -23.09 40.58 -11.06
N ASN A 442 -22.52 41.54 -10.33
CA ASN A 442 -23.26 42.69 -9.81
C ASN A 442 -23.74 43.65 -10.91
N GLU A 443 -23.03 43.72 -12.05
CA GLU A 443 -23.48 44.47 -13.24
C GLU A 443 -24.79 43.90 -13.83
N MET A 444 -25.11 42.62 -13.58
CA MET A 444 -26.33 41.94 -14.04
C MET A 444 -27.56 42.30 -13.17
N THR A 445 -27.89 43.59 -13.10
CA THR A 445 -29.07 44.12 -12.37
C THR A 445 -30.41 43.46 -12.75
N TRP A 446 -30.52 42.92 -13.96
CA TRP A 446 -31.70 42.19 -14.45
C TRP A 446 -31.91 40.85 -13.71
N VAL A 447 -30.84 40.15 -13.28
CA VAL A 447 -30.94 38.89 -12.53
C VAL A 447 -31.57 39.17 -11.15
N HIS A 448 -31.15 40.23 -10.49
CA HIS A 448 -31.76 40.68 -9.23
C HIS A 448 -33.24 41.04 -9.38
N THR A 449 -33.66 41.45 -10.58
CA THR A 449 -35.06 41.77 -10.88
C THR A 449 -35.89 40.51 -11.11
N LEU A 450 -35.34 39.50 -11.80
CA LEU A 450 -36.01 38.22 -12.06
C LEU A 450 -36.20 37.34 -10.81
N PHE A 451 -35.29 37.44 -9.84
CA PHE A 451 -35.32 36.61 -8.64
C PHE A 451 -35.76 37.35 -7.37
N LYS A 452 -36.27 38.57 -7.53
CA LYS A 452 -36.69 39.47 -6.44
C LYS A 452 -37.75 38.87 -5.50
N ASP A 453 -38.57 37.94 -6.01
CA ASP A 453 -39.64 37.28 -5.26
C ASP A 453 -39.26 35.89 -4.71
N SER A 454 -38.02 35.42 -4.96
CA SER A 454 -37.53 34.16 -4.39
C SER A 454 -36.80 34.44 -3.07
N THR A 455 -37.35 33.96 -1.96
CA THR A 455 -36.76 34.10 -0.61
C THR A 455 -35.44 33.33 -0.44
N ASP A 456 -35.05 32.54 -1.44
CA ASP A 456 -33.86 31.69 -1.43
C ASP A 456 -32.67 32.28 -2.21
N PHE A 457 -32.79 33.50 -2.75
CA PHE A 457 -31.70 34.10 -3.53
C PHE A 457 -30.61 34.73 -2.65
N SER A 458 -29.90 33.91 -1.91
CA SER A 458 -28.62 34.28 -1.31
C SER A 458 -27.52 34.20 -2.38
N PRO A 459 -26.50 35.08 -2.44
CA PRO A 459 -25.29 34.82 -3.23
C PRO A 459 -24.65 33.43 -2.94
N LYS A 460 -25.06 32.80 -1.83
CA LYS A 460 -24.81 31.40 -1.55
C LYS A 460 -25.45 30.43 -2.53
N TRP A 461 -26.60 30.66 -3.19
CA TRP A 461 -27.19 29.70 -4.15
C TRP A 461 -26.32 29.52 -5.37
N VAL A 462 -25.62 30.58 -5.80
CA VAL A 462 -24.50 30.51 -6.74
C VAL A 462 -23.54 29.51 -6.10
N ARG A 463 -22.90 29.81 -4.95
CA ARG A 463 -21.99 28.88 -4.19
C ARG A 463 -22.52 27.48 -3.84
N SER A 464 -23.83 27.26 -3.74
CA SER A 464 -24.47 26.02 -3.24
C SER A 464 -24.82 25.09 -4.39
N ARG A 465 -25.09 25.64 -5.58
CA ARG A 465 -25.08 24.86 -6.84
C ARG A 465 -23.67 24.40 -7.24
N TYR A 466 -22.60 24.92 -6.61
CA TYR A 466 -21.23 24.39 -6.74
C TYR A 466 -20.99 23.09 -5.95
N HIS A 467 -21.93 22.62 -5.11
CA HIS A 467 -21.80 21.30 -4.44
C HIS A 467 -22.83 20.24 -4.89
N TYR A 468 -24.03 20.62 -5.35
CA TYR A 468 -25.04 19.67 -5.87
C TYR A 468 -25.32 19.90 -7.36
N GLN A 469 -24.87 18.95 -8.20
CA GLN A 469 -25.36 18.77 -9.58
C GLN A 469 -26.82 18.24 -9.58
N ASN A 470 -27.48 18.36 -10.73
CA ASN A 470 -28.69 17.63 -11.19
C ASN A 470 -30.09 18.27 -11.05
N PHE A 471 -30.39 19.36 -11.77
CA PHE A 471 -31.82 19.63 -12.11
C PHE A 471 -32.12 20.32 -13.45
N ILE A 472 -31.17 20.46 -14.38
CA ILE A 472 -31.47 21.01 -15.73
C ILE A 472 -30.97 20.05 -16.82
N SER A 473 -31.38 18.79 -16.71
CA SER A 473 -31.50 17.89 -17.87
C SER A 473 -32.88 17.23 -17.94
N MET A 474 -33.87 17.78 -17.23
CA MET A 474 -35.25 17.28 -17.19
C MET A 474 -36.28 18.32 -17.63
N LEU A 475 -35.84 19.43 -18.22
CA LEU A 475 -36.70 20.51 -18.73
C LEU A 475 -36.22 21.07 -20.07
N LEU A 476 -35.61 20.21 -20.90
CA LEU A 476 -35.56 20.35 -22.35
C LEU A 476 -35.92 19.00 -22.98
#